data_AF-A0A8T4U9X0-F1
#
_entry.id   AF-A0A8T4U9X0-F1
#
_cell.length_a   1.000
_cell.length_b   1.000
_cell.length_c   1.000
_cell.angle_alpha   90.00
_cell.angle_beta   90.00
_cell.angle_gamma   90.00
#
_symmetry.space_group_name_H-M   'P 1'
#
loop_
_entity.id
_entity.type
_entity.pdbx_description
1 polymer ?
#
loop_
_entity_poly.entity_id
_entity_poly.type
_entity_poly.pdbx_seq_one_letter_code
_entity_poly.pdbx_strand_id
1 'polypeptide(L)'
;MVVQAYISRHGQSVHNENNVGDLIIGGRNLDTPLSRVGIEKVVLQGLYFQREKIKFDLILRSPARRTIEHSIIIADMTNYSGLIIDDRDFLEVDNGSAEGKIKVEILGSKQDERYMAYYFDPYVRLAEDAESYAQCASRGYSSLERHARGISDGVVYLAGHQKNVWGAIQLALKQKLSPAEARFMENAAFSRLKLTPDGWSTENEFRYCRAELLHQDNPLERQDVREIVEKYKNRFKNLIYSKTEMVFAES
;
A
#
# COMPACT_ATOMS: atom_id res chain seq x y z
N MET A 1 -9.58 -17.20 17.70
CA MET A 1 -8.99 -15.94 17.22
C MET A 1 -7.56 -16.12 16.78
N VAL A 2 -7.46 -16.47 15.50
CA VAL A 2 -6.27 -16.44 14.68
C VAL A 2 -6.66 -15.71 13.40
N VAL A 3 -6.07 -14.52 13.21
CA VAL A 3 -6.26 -13.72 11.99
C VAL A 3 -4.94 -13.59 11.26
N GLN A 4 -4.92 -13.89 9.97
CA GLN A 4 -3.79 -13.63 9.10
C GLN A 4 -4.01 -12.31 8.35
N ALA A 5 -3.09 -11.37 8.45
CA ALA A 5 -3.17 -10.09 7.75
C ALA A 5 -2.08 -9.99 6.69
N TYR A 6 -2.50 -9.76 5.45
CA TYR A 6 -1.64 -9.48 4.30
C TYR A 6 -1.67 -7.97 4.06
N ILE A 7 -0.60 -7.29 4.45
CA ILE A 7 -0.51 -5.82 4.44
C ILE A 7 0.41 -5.40 3.30
N SER A 8 -0.13 -4.70 2.31
CA SER A 8 0.50 -4.43 1.03
C SER A 8 0.64 -2.94 0.77
N ARG A 9 1.80 -2.53 0.23
CA ARG A 9 1.93 -1.22 -0.43
C ARG A 9 1.32 -1.33 -1.82
N HIS A 10 0.55 -0.33 -2.23
CA HIS A 10 0.02 -0.27 -3.60
C HIS A 10 1.09 -0.49 -4.69
N GLY A 11 0.65 -0.94 -5.86
CA GLY A 11 1.52 -1.09 -7.04
C GLY A 11 2.10 0.26 -7.48
N GLN A 12 3.13 0.26 -8.33
CA GLN A 12 3.76 1.51 -8.76
C GLN A 12 2.70 2.43 -9.41
N SER A 13 2.62 3.68 -8.97
CA SER A 13 1.75 4.67 -9.58
C SER A 13 2.47 5.44 -10.69
N VAL A 14 1.72 6.12 -11.56
CA VAL A 14 2.28 7.05 -12.56
C VAL A 14 3.11 8.14 -11.87
N HIS A 15 2.71 8.63 -10.69
CA HIS A 15 3.55 9.53 -9.91
C HIS A 15 4.87 8.89 -9.51
N ASN A 16 4.87 7.64 -9.01
CA ASN A 16 6.12 6.96 -8.64
C ASN A 16 7.03 6.72 -9.84
N GLU A 17 6.46 6.40 -11.00
CA GLU A 17 7.19 6.23 -12.26
C GLU A 17 7.86 7.53 -12.71
N ASN A 18 7.13 8.65 -12.66
CA ASN A 18 7.62 9.96 -13.09
C ASN A 18 8.52 10.65 -12.06
N ASN A 19 8.40 10.29 -10.77
CA ASN A 19 9.18 10.85 -9.68
C ASN A 19 10.50 10.08 -9.47
N VAL A 20 11.25 9.92 -10.57
CA VAL A 20 12.54 9.21 -10.58
C VAL A 20 13.50 9.91 -9.63
N GLY A 21 14.04 9.16 -8.66
CA GLY A 21 14.97 9.70 -7.67
C GLY A 21 14.33 10.37 -6.46
N ASP A 22 13.00 10.27 -6.29
CA ASP A 22 12.27 10.81 -5.13
C ASP A 22 12.47 12.33 -5.00
N LEU A 23 12.31 13.04 -6.13
CA LEU A 23 12.55 14.48 -6.29
C LEU A 23 11.39 15.35 -5.79
N ILE A 24 10.16 14.86 -5.94
CA ILE A 24 8.93 15.54 -5.53
C ILE A 24 8.38 14.89 -4.27
N ILE A 25 7.95 15.70 -3.31
CA ILE A 25 7.32 15.19 -2.09
C ILE A 25 5.95 14.59 -2.44
N GLY A 26 5.84 13.29 -2.22
CA GLY A 26 4.60 12.53 -2.34
C GLY A 26 3.59 12.91 -1.26
N GLY A 27 2.45 12.22 -1.18
CA GLY A 27 1.49 12.43 -0.09
C GLY A 27 0.09 11.91 -0.38
N ARG A 28 -0.86 12.25 0.47
CA ARG A 28 -2.23 11.73 0.38
C ARG A 28 -3.06 12.43 -0.70
N ASN A 29 -2.76 13.69 -1.03
CA ASN A 29 -3.56 14.45 -2.01
C ASN A 29 -3.12 14.19 -3.45
N LEU A 30 -2.01 13.48 -3.66
CA LEU A 30 -1.57 13.05 -4.98
C LEU A 30 -2.33 11.80 -5.42
N ASP A 31 -3.41 11.97 -6.18
CA ASP A 31 -4.25 10.87 -6.65
C ASP A 31 -3.92 10.45 -8.10
N THR A 32 -2.89 9.62 -8.27
CA THR A 32 -2.51 9.06 -9.57
C THR A 32 -2.86 7.58 -9.71
N PRO A 33 -3.22 7.09 -10.92
CA PRO A 33 -3.42 5.66 -11.18
C PRO A 33 -2.14 4.84 -11.04
N LEU A 34 -2.29 3.52 -11.08
CA LEU A 34 -1.18 2.59 -11.31
C LEU A 34 -0.55 2.84 -12.69
N SER A 35 0.78 2.74 -12.76
CA SER A 35 1.49 2.63 -14.03
C SER A 35 1.30 1.23 -14.62
N ARG A 36 1.73 1.01 -15.87
CA ARG A 36 1.73 -0.32 -16.48
C ARG A 36 2.55 -1.32 -15.64
N VAL A 37 3.73 -0.90 -15.19
CA VAL A 37 4.60 -1.70 -14.31
C VAL A 37 3.93 -1.94 -12.96
N GLY A 38 3.18 -0.97 -12.45
CA GLY A 38 2.36 -1.12 -11.25
C GLY A 38 1.31 -2.21 -11.38
N ILE A 39 0.52 -2.18 -12.47
CA ILE A 39 -0.49 -3.21 -12.76
C ILE A 39 0.19 -4.58 -12.86
N GLU A 40 1.30 -4.69 -13.59
CA GLU A 40 2.07 -5.92 -13.72
C GLU A 40 2.43 -6.48 -12.34
N LYS A 41 3.12 -5.71 -11.48
CA LYS A 41 3.52 -6.18 -10.14
C LYS A 41 2.34 -6.66 -9.29
N VAL A 42 1.18 -6.00 -9.37
CA VAL A 42 -0.02 -6.41 -8.61
C VAL A 42 -0.64 -7.69 -9.19
N VAL A 43 -0.60 -7.87 -10.52
CA VAL A 43 -1.00 -9.14 -11.15
C VAL A 43 -0.13 -10.28 -10.64
N LEU A 44 1.19 -10.08 -10.51
CA LEU A 44 2.09 -11.12 -10.00
C LEU A 44 1.82 -11.45 -8.52
N GLN A 45 1.49 -10.43 -7.73
CA GLN A 45 1.03 -10.61 -6.36
C GLN A 45 -0.29 -11.43 -6.32
N GLY A 46 -1.23 -11.14 -7.22
CA GLY A 46 -2.46 -11.92 -7.35
C GLY A 46 -2.22 -13.38 -7.75
N LEU A 47 -1.31 -13.64 -8.72
CA LEU A 47 -0.91 -15.00 -9.11
C LEU A 47 -0.28 -15.76 -7.95
N TYR A 48 0.55 -15.10 -7.16
CA TYR A 48 1.09 -15.68 -5.93
C TYR A 48 -0.04 -16.12 -4.99
N PHE A 49 -1.01 -15.25 -4.70
CA PHE A 49 -2.13 -15.61 -3.83
C PHE A 49 -2.99 -16.75 -4.39
N GLN A 50 -3.20 -16.81 -5.71
CA GLN A 50 -3.88 -17.92 -6.36
C GLN A 50 -3.12 -19.24 -6.17
N ARG A 51 -1.81 -19.24 -6.42
CA ARG A 51 -0.95 -20.43 -6.31
C ARG A 51 -0.90 -20.97 -4.88
N GLU A 52 -0.77 -20.06 -3.91
CA GLU A 52 -0.81 -20.39 -2.48
C GLU A 52 -2.23 -20.68 -1.97
N LYS A 53 -3.24 -20.60 -2.85
CA LYS A 53 -4.67 -20.84 -2.55
C LYS A 53 -5.19 -19.98 -1.40
N ILE A 54 -4.70 -18.74 -1.30
CA ILE A 54 -5.15 -17.80 -0.28
C ILE A 54 -6.59 -17.37 -0.59
N LYS A 55 -7.44 -17.40 0.43
CA LYS A 55 -8.83 -16.95 0.38
C LYS A 55 -8.99 -15.83 1.41
N PHE A 56 -9.37 -14.65 0.93
CA PHE A 56 -9.59 -13.50 1.79
C PHE A 56 -11.04 -13.47 2.27
N ASP A 57 -11.22 -13.22 3.56
CA ASP A 57 -12.52 -12.98 4.19
C ASP A 57 -12.87 -11.48 4.19
N LEU A 58 -11.84 -10.63 4.14
CA LEU A 58 -11.98 -9.18 4.08
C LEU A 58 -10.87 -8.55 3.24
N ILE A 59 -11.25 -7.61 2.38
CA ILE A 59 -10.31 -6.73 1.67
C ILE A 59 -10.56 -5.28 2.10
N LEU A 60 -9.53 -4.66 2.66
CA LEU A 60 -9.46 -3.26 3.04
C LEU A 60 -8.55 -2.49 2.08
N ARG A 61 -8.83 -1.22 1.85
CA ARG A 61 -7.93 -0.35 1.10
C ARG A 61 -8.03 1.11 1.51
N SER A 62 -6.97 1.87 1.27
CA SER A 62 -7.12 3.33 1.22
C SER A 62 -8.04 3.74 0.06
N PRO A 63 -8.75 4.87 0.15
CA PRO A 63 -9.59 5.37 -0.93
C PRO A 63 -8.81 6.03 -2.09
N ALA A 64 -7.48 6.06 -2.05
CA ALA A 64 -6.67 6.56 -3.17
C ALA A 64 -6.84 5.68 -4.42
N ARG A 65 -6.83 6.29 -5.61
CA ARG A 65 -7.05 5.58 -6.87
C ARG A 65 -6.08 4.42 -7.10
N ARG A 66 -4.80 4.59 -6.79
CA ARG A 66 -3.79 3.52 -6.89
C ARG A 66 -4.07 2.31 -5.98
N THR A 67 -4.65 2.52 -4.80
CA THR A 67 -5.06 1.43 -3.90
C THR A 67 -6.40 0.82 -4.33
N ILE A 68 -7.30 1.61 -4.92
CA ILE A 68 -8.53 1.14 -5.57
C ILE A 68 -8.20 0.16 -6.70
N GLU A 69 -7.41 0.59 -7.68
CA GLU A 69 -7.01 -0.22 -8.84
C GLU A 69 -6.26 -1.48 -8.38
N HIS A 70 -5.33 -1.34 -7.41
CA HIS A 70 -4.61 -2.46 -6.83
C HIS A 70 -5.55 -3.50 -6.21
N SER A 71 -6.50 -3.07 -5.38
CA SER A 71 -7.39 -4.00 -4.67
C SER A 71 -8.39 -4.67 -5.59
N ILE A 72 -8.80 -4.00 -6.67
CA ILE A 72 -9.65 -4.61 -7.72
C ILE A 72 -8.92 -5.79 -8.36
N ILE A 73 -7.63 -5.64 -8.71
CA ILE A 73 -6.83 -6.74 -9.27
C ILE A 73 -6.78 -7.91 -8.28
N ILE A 74 -6.46 -7.63 -7.01
CA ILE A 74 -6.35 -8.68 -5.98
C ILE A 74 -7.69 -9.40 -5.76
N ALA A 75 -8.80 -8.66 -5.69
CA ALA A 75 -10.13 -9.23 -5.49
C ALA A 75 -10.53 -10.15 -6.66
N ASP A 76 -10.41 -9.65 -7.90
CA ASP A 76 -10.69 -10.42 -9.12
C ASP A 76 -9.85 -11.72 -9.16
N MET A 77 -8.53 -11.62 -8.91
CA MET A 77 -7.63 -12.76 -9.02
C MET A 77 -7.84 -13.78 -7.91
N THR A 78 -8.20 -13.36 -6.71
CA THR A 78 -8.47 -14.30 -5.62
C THR A 78 -9.91 -14.82 -5.61
N ASN A 79 -10.73 -14.37 -6.56
CA ASN A 79 -12.18 -14.62 -6.62
C ASN A 79 -12.90 -14.15 -5.34
N TYR A 80 -12.45 -13.03 -4.77
CA TYR A 80 -13.13 -12.39 -3.65
C TYR A 80 -14.41 -11.71 -4.15
N SER A 81 -15.56 -12.12 -3.60
CA SER A 81 -16.88 -11.59 -3.96
C SER A 81 -17.48 -10.68 -2.88
N GLY A 82 -16.80 -10.49 -1.76
CA GLY A 82 -17.24 -9.61 -0.69
C GLY A 82 -17.08 -8.13 -1.04
N LEU A 83 -17.60 -7.26 -0.17
CA LEU A 83 -17.37 -5.83 -0.27
C LEU A 83 -15.89 -5.51 0.01
N ILE A 84 -15.29 -4.68 -0.82
CA ILE A 84 -13.99 -4.05 -0.52
C ILE A 84 -14.27 -2.79 0.28
N ILE A 85 -13.71 -2.70 1.50
CA ILE A 85 -13.96 -1.56 2.40
C ILE A 85 -12.92 -0.48 2.13
N ASP A 86 -13.39 0.74 1.86
CA ASP A 86 -12.57 1.94 1.82
C ASP A 86 -12.34 2.44 3.25
N ASP A 87 -11.07 2.50 3.68
CA ASP A 87 -10.69 3.03 4.98
C ASP A 87 -9.65 4.16 4.83
N ARG A 88 -10.05 5.36 5.25
CA ARG A 88 -9.24 6.58 5.22
C ARG A 88 -8.04 6.52 6.16
N ASP A 89 -8.08 5.71 7.20
CA ASP A 89 -6.96 5.52 8.13
C ASP A 89 -5.75 4.85 7.47
N PHE A 90 -5.93 4.27 6.27
CA PHE A 90 -4.83 3.76 5.43
C PHE A 90 -4.34 4.71 4.35
N LEU A 91 -4.76 5.97 4.31
CA LEU A 91 -4.20 6.98 3.41
C LEU A 91 -2.69 7.20 3.66
N GLU A 92 -1.97 7.71 2.66
CA GLU A 92 -0.58 8.09 2.82
C GLU A 92 -0.45 9.21 3.87
N VAL A 93 0.76 9.44 4.38
CA VAL A 93 1.04 10.61 5.22
C VAL A 93 0.52 11.88 4.55
N ASP A 94 -0.10 12.75 5.35
CA ASP A 94 -0.35 14.13 4.93
C ASP A 94 0.97 14.89 4.98
N ASN A 95 1.52 15.32 3.84
CA ASN A 95 2.65 16.24 3.89
C ASN A 95 2.19 17.70 3.81
N GLY A 96 0.88 17.96 3.89
CA GLY A 96 0.30 19.30 3.91
C GLY A 96 0.79 20.16 2.74
N SER A 97 1.11 21.41 3.04
CA SER A 97 1.65 22.38 2.08
C SER A 97 3.03 22.00 1.48
N ALA A 98 3.67 20.91 1.93
CA ALA A 98 4.89 20.39 1.30
C ALA A 98 4.62 19.43 0.13
N GLU A 99 3.40 18.90 -0.03
CA GLU A 99 3.07 17.99 -1.12
C GLU A 99 3.27 18.65 -2.50
N GLY A 100 3.85 17.89 -3.44
CA GLY A 100 4.11 18.38 -4.80
C GLY A 100 5.32 19.32 -4.93
N LYS A 101 5.95 19.74 -3.82
CA LYS A 101 7.16 20.57 -3.85
C LYS A 101 8.41 19.74 -4.10
N ILE A 102 9.46 20.41 -4.58
CA ILE A 102 10.77 19.80 -4.77
C ILE A 102 11.37 19.48 -3.39
N LYS A 103 11.74 18.22 -3.20
CA LYS A 103 12.20 17.68 -1.92
C LYS A 103 13.46 18.36 -1.40
N VAL A 104 14.41 18.69 -2.28
CA VAL A 104 15.65 19.38 -1.87
C VAL A 104 15.39 20.81 -1.40
N GLU A 105 14.32 21.47 -1.86
CA GLU A 105 13.94 22.80 -1.38
C GLU A 105 13.39 22.74 0.05
N ILE A 106 12.63 21.69 0.37
CA ILE A 106 12.02 21.50 1.69
C ILE A 106 13.00 20.89 2.70
N LEU A 107 13.70 19.82 2.32
CA LEU A 107 14.55 19.02 3.20
C LEU A 107 16.04 19.37 3.12
N GLY A 108 16.48 20.11 2.11
CA GLY A 108 17.90 20.31 1.85
C GLY A 108 18.61 19.07 1.31
N SER A 109 19.93 19.07 1.41
CA SER A 109 20.79 17.95 1.00
C SER A 109 20.69 16.78 1.99
N LYS A 110 21.31 15.63 1.68
CA LYS A 110 21.36 14.48 2.60
C LYS A 110 22.14 14.77 3.89
N GLN A 111 22.96 15.82 3.91
CA GLN A 111 23.71 16.28 5.09
C GLN A 111 22.96 17.36 5.87
N ASP A 112 21.84 17.86 5.35
CA ASP A 112 21.01 18.86 6.01
C ASP A 112 20.28 18.24 7.21
N GLU A 113 20.23 18.98 8.32
CA GLU A 113 19.56 18.54 9.53
C GLU A 113 18.08 18.26 9.32
N ARG A 114 17.41 18.99 8.42
CA ARG A 114 15.99 18.77 8.08
C ARG A 114 15.77 17.42 7.42
N TYR A 115 16.66 17.05 6.49
CA TYR A 115 16.64 15.74 5.84
C TYR A 115 16.83 14.63 6.88
N MET A 116 17.82 14.78 7.77
CA MET A 116 18.09 13.80 8.81
C MET A 116 16.91 13.68 9.79
N ALA A 117 16.38 14.81 10.27
CA ALA A 117 15.24 14.84 11.17
C ALA A 117 14.02 14.11 10.56
N TYR A 118 13.66 14.43 9.31
CA TYR A 118 12.52 13.80 8.64
C TYR A 118 12.62 12.27 8.48
N TYR A 119 13.83 11.74 8.30
CA TYR A 119 14.03 10.29 8.11
C TYR A 119 14.26 9.52 9.41
N PHE A 120 14.72 10.17 10.48
CA PHE A 120 15.15 9.48 11.70
C PHE A 120 14.35 9.85 12.96
N ASP A 121 13.58 10.95 12.93
CA ASP A 121 12.63 11.31 13.97
C ASP A 121 11.19 11.11 13.47
N PRO A 122 10.44 10.14 14.02
CA PRO A 122 9.08 9.84 13.56
C PRO A 122 8.07 10.95 13.90
N TYR A 123 8.42 11.92 14.74
CA TYR A 123 7.52 13.01 15.15
C TYR A 123 7.66 14.27 14.30
N VAL A 124 8.66 14.33 13.41
CA VAL A 124 8.87 15.47 12.51
C VAL A 124 7.75 15.57 11.48
N ARG A 125 7.29 16.80 11.26
CA ARG A 125 6.35 17.20 10.21
C ARG A 125 7.07 18.01 9.14
N LEU A 126 6.68 17.86 7.89
CA LEU A 126 7.27 18.63 6.77
C LEU A 126 6.73 20.06 6.65
N ALA A 127 5.57 20.31 7.25
CA ALA A 127 4.92 21.61 7.31
C ALA A 127 4.04 21.68 8.56
N GLU A 128 3.58 22.88 8.94
CA GLU A 128 2.72 23.06 10.13
C GLU A 128 1.39 22.32 10.00
N ASP A 129 0.85 22.25 8.78
CA ASP A 129 -0.39 21.57 8.41
C ASP A 129 -0.20 20.07 8.08
N ALA A 130 1.02 19.56 8.17
CA ALA A 130 1.33 18.17 7.84
C ALA A 130 1.12 17.20 9.01
N GLU A 131 0.99 15.92 8.67
CA GLU A 131 1.02 14.79 9.59
C GLU A 131 2.47 14.31 9.80
N SER A 132 2.82 13.89 11.02
CA SER A 132 4.09 13.20 11.26
C SER A 132 4.03 11.72 10.87
N TYR A 133 5.18 11.08 10.73
CA TYR A 133 5.22 9.64 10.50
C TYR A 133 4.52 8.85 11.62
N ALA A 134 4.71 9.25 12.88
CA ALA A 134 4.08 8.62 14.04
C ALA A 134 2.56 8.75 14.05
N GLN A 135 2.02 9.91 13.65
CA GLN A 135 0.58 10.10 13.51
C GLN A 135 0.01 9.18 12.41
N CYS A 136 0.67 9.15 11.24
CA CYS A 136 0.31 8.30 10.12
C CYS A 136 0.33 6.81 10.48
N ALA A 137 1.38 6.36 11.17
CA ALA A 137 1.52 5.00 11.66
C ALA A 137 0.40 4.65 12.67
N SER A 138 0.10 5.56 13.60
CA SER A 138 -0.86 5.32 14.68
C SER A 138 -2.29 5.11 14.16
N ARG A 139 -2.74 5.91 13.18
CA ARG A 139 -4.07 5.70 12.57
C ARG A 139 -4.13 4.41 11.76
N GLY A 140 -3.09 4.10 10.98
CA GLY A 140 -3.01 2.85 10.23
C GLY A 140 -3.05 1.63 11.14
N TYR A 141 -2.29 1.66 12.24
CA TYR A 141 -2.31 0.61 13.25
C TYR A 141 -3.67 0.49 13.94
N SER A 142 -4.28 1.60 14.35
CA SER A 142 -5.59 1.59 15.02
C SER A 142 -6.67 0.98 14.13
N SER A 143 -6.67 1.30 12.84
CA SER A 143 -7.58 0.68 11.87
C SER A 143 -7.28 -0.81 11.66
N LEU A 144 -6.01 -1.19 11.49
CA LEU A 144 -5.61 -2.60 11.38
C LEU A 144 -6.10 -3.41 12.57
N GLU A 145 -5.88 -2.90 13.79
CA GLU A 145 -6.33 -3.54 15.03
C GLU A 145 -7.86 -3.67 15.07
N ARG A 146 -8.58 -2.59 14.74
CA ARG A 146 -10.05 -2.53 14.70
C ARG A 146 -10.64 -3.58 13.75
N HIS A 147 -10.13 -3.65 12.52
CA HIS A 147 -10.66 -4.59 11.53
C HIS A 147 -10.23 -6.03 11.79
N ALA A 148 -8.98 -6.26 12.18
CA ALA A 148 -8.49 -7.61 12.46
C ALA A 148 -9.19 -8.22 13.68
N ARG A 149 -9.40 -7.45 14.76
CA ARG A 149 -10.14 -7.92 15.94
C ARG A 149 -11.65 -7.99 15.72
N GLY A 150 -12.17 -7.32 14.69
CA GLY A 150 -13.56 -7.45 14.27
C GLY A 150 -13.89 -8.81 13.65
N ILE A 151 -12.87 -9.64 13.36
CA ILE A 151 -13.02 -10.96 12.77
C ILE A 151 -12.59 -12.03 13.78
N SER A 152 -13.42 -13.06 13.97
CA SER A 152 -13.16 -14.11 14.95
C SER A 152 -12.03 -15.03 14.55
N ASP A 153 -11.96 -15.45 13.28
CA ASP A 153 -10.88 -16.21 12.64
C ASP A 153 -10.98 -15.92 11.13
N GLY A 154 -9.86 -15.70 10.43
CA GLY A 154 -9.90 -15.41 9.00
C GLY A 154 -8.63 -14.77 8.41
N VAL A 155 -8.71 -14.40 7.14
CA VAL A 155 -7.63 -13.79 6.38
C VAL A 155 -8.06 -12.43 5.84
N VAL A 156 -7.29 -11.40 6.22
CA VAL A 156 -7.52 -10.01 5.81
C VAL A 156 -6.45 -9.60 4.81
N TYR A 157 -6.86 -8.93 3.74
CA TYR A 157 -5.99 -8.20 2.84
C TYR A 157 -6.14 -6.70 3.06
N LEU A 158 -5.03 -5.97 3.02
CA LEU A 158 -4.99 -4.52 3.20
C LEU A 158 -4.06 -3.90 2.16
N ALA A 159 -4.58 -2.98 1.34
CA ALA A 159 -3.79 -2.17 0.42
C ALA A 159 -3.68 -0.71 0.88
N GLY A 160 -2.46 -0.27 1.22
CA GLY A 160 -2.17 1.09 1.68
C GLY A 160 -0.94 1.70 1.01
N HIS A 161 -0.28 2.63 1.71
CA HIS A 161 0.88 3.38 1.20
C HIS A 161 2.10 3.23 2.07
N GLN A 162 3.27 3.48 1.49
CA GLN A 162 4.56 3.10 2.02
C GLN A 162 4.76 3.41 3.50
N LYS A 163 4.57 4.68 3.90
CA LYS A 163 4.81 5.09 5.28
C LYS A 163 3.75 4.54 6.23
N ASN A 164 2.49 4.62 5.81
CA ASN A 164 1.36 4.19 6.63
C ASN A 164 1.42 2.68 6.93
N VAL A 165 1.55 1.83 5.90
CA VAL A 165 1.60 0.38 6.11
C VAL A 165 2.86 -0.06 6.85
N TRP A 166 4.03 0.52 6.56
CA TRP A 166 5.24 0.22 7.32
C TRP A 166 5.09 0.59 8.79
N GLY A 167 4.57 1.78 9.07
CA GLY A 167 4.37 2.25 10.44
C GLY A 167 3.38 1.39 11.20
N ALA A 168 2.29 0.99 10.55
CA ALA A 168 1.31 0.08 11.15
C ALA A 168 1.93 -1.29 11.48
N ILE A 169 2.78 -1.84 10.60
CA ILE A 169 3.51 -3.09 10.84
C ILE A 169 4.46 -2.94 12.04
N GLN A 170 5.24 -1.85 12.10
CA GLN A 170 6.16 -1.60 13.21
C GLN A 170 5.41 -1.52 14.55
N LEU A 171 4.29 -0.78 14.61
CA LEU A 171 3.49 -0.69 15.83
C LEU A 171 2.86 -2.03 16.22
N ALA A 172 2.32 -2.77 15.25
CA ALA A 172 1.76 -4.11 15.50
C ALA A 172 2.81 -5.04 16.12
N LEU A 173 4.03 -5.03 15.58
CA LEU A 173 5.15 -5.83 16.07
C LEU A 173 5.87 -5.23 17.29
N LYS A 174 5.34 -4.15 17.89
CA LYS A 174 5.95 -3.42 19.02
C LYS A 174 7.40 -2.98 18.76
N GLN A 175 7.72 -2.69 17.50
CA GLN A 175 9.00 -2.17 17.06
C GLN A 175 9.05 -0.65 17.19
N LYS A 176 10.25 -0.10 17.29
CA LYS A 176 10.45 1.35 17.23
C LYS A 176 10.11 1.86 15.82
N LEU A 177 9.34 2.93 15.74
CA LEU A 177 9.05 3.60 14.48
C LEU A 177 10.33 4.09 13.80
N SER A 178 10.48 3.79 12.51
CA SER A 178 11.62 4.19 11.69
C SER A 178 11.16 4.66 10.31
N PRO A 179 11.00 5.98 10.08
CA PRO A 179 10.61 6.50 8.78
C PRO A 179 11.61 6.13 7.67
N ALA A 180 12.89 6.04 8.00
CA ALA A 180 13.96 5.67 7.09
C ALA A 180 13.77 4.26 6.50
N GLU A 181 13.29 3.31 7.30
CA GLU A 181 13.10 1.91 6.89
C GLU A 181 11.90 1.73 5.97
N ALA A 182 10.88 2.57 6.10
CA ALA A 182 9.72 2.53 5.21
C ALA A 182 10.13 2.59 3.74
N ARG A 183 11.24 3.28 3.41
CA ARG A 183 11.81 3.40 2.06
C ARG A 183 12.13 2.06 1.38
N PHE A 184 12.39 1.01 2.15
CA PHE A 184 12.71 -0.31 1.62
C PHE A 184 11.47 -1.11 1.19
N MET A 185 10.27 -0.68 1.58
CA MET A 185 9.04 -1.33 1.13
C MET A 185 8.74 -0.97 -0.33
N GLU A 186 9.08 -1.87 -1.24
CA GLU A 186 8.83 -1.72 -2.68
C GLU A 186 7.32 -1.68 -3.00
N ASN A 187 6.95 -1.10 -4.15
CA ASN A 187 5.58 -1.16 -4.63
C ASN A 187 5.10 -2.61 -4.85
N ALA A 188 3.86 -2.91 -4.47
CA ALA A 188 3.26 -4.26 -4.45
C ALA A 188 3.96 -5.28 -3.53
N ALA A 189 4.91 -4.86 -2.71
CA ALA A 189 5.42 -5.70 -1.63
C ALA A 189 4.36 -5.83 -0.52
N PHE A 190 4.34 -6.97 0.16
CA PHE A 190 3.46 -7.20 1.29
C PHE A 190 4.15 -7.96 2.43
N SER A 191 3.60 -7.80 3.62
CA SER A 191 3.97 -8.57 4.81
C SER A 191 2.80 -9.42 5.26
N ARG A 192 3.10 -10.59 5.83
CA ARG A 192 2.12 -11.47 6.46
C ARG A 192 2.28 -11.42 7.97
N LEU A 193 1.31 -10.84 8.64
CA LEU A 193 1.22 -10.82 10.10
C LEU A 193 0.17 -11.82 10.57
N LYS A 194 0.30 -12.26 11.81
CA LYS A 194 -0.66 -13.10 12.51
C LYS A 194 -1.05 -12.47 13.83
N LEU A 195 -2.35 -12.33 14.04
CA LEU A 195 -2.94 -11.90 15.29
C LEU A 195 -3.48 -13.10 16.06
N THR A 196 -3.01 -13.27 17.28
CA THR A 196 -3.54 -14.23 18.28
C THR A 196 -4.02 -13.46 19.51
N PRO A 197 -4.58 -14.12 20.56
CA PRO A 197 -4.89 -13.45 21.82
C PRO A 197 -3.68 -12.74 22.46
N ASP A 198 -2.45 -13.24 22.22
CA ASP A 198 -1.21 -12.68 22.76
C ASP A 198 -0.71 -11.44 21.99
N GLY A 199 -1.32 -11.15 20.84
CA GLY A 199 -1.02 -10.00 19.99
C GLY A 199 -0.51 -10.40 18.60
N TRP A 200 0.13 -9.43 17.94
CA TRP A 200 0.67 -9.62 16.60
C TRP A 200 2.03 -10.28 16.63
N SER A 201 2.26 -11.16 15.66
CA SER A 201 3.56 -11.71 15.32
C SER A 201 3.75 -11.72 13.80
N THR A 202 4.99 -11.79 13.35
CA THR A 202 5.30 -11.99 11.93
C THR A 202 5.44 -13.49 11.65
N GLU A 203 4.84 -13.96 10.56
CA GLU A 203 5.06 -15.33 10.06
C GLU A 203 6.06 -15.36 8.88
N ASN A 204 6.49 -14.20 8.38
CA ASN A 204 7.54 -14.02 7.37
C ASN A 204 7.98 -12.56 7.41
N GLU A 205 9.29 -12.31 7.54
CA GLU A 205 9.81 -10.95 7.76
C GLU A 205 9.39 -9.98 6.64
N PHE A 206 9.61 -10.29 5.35
CA PHE A 206 9.08 -9.50 4.22
C PHE A 206 8.95 -10.36 2.96
N ARG A 207 7.79 -10.32 2.28
CA ARG A 207 7.62 -10.96 0.98
C ARG A 207 7.64 -9.86 -0.09
N TYR A 208 8.79 -9.75 -0.76
CA TYR A 208 8.86 -9.01 -2.02
C TYR A 208 8.25 -9.88 -3.11
N CYS A 209 7.09 -9.51 -3.63
CA CYS A 209 6.64 -9.99 -4.93
C CYS A 209 7.49 -9.31 -6.01
N ARG A 210 8.76 -9.69 -6.08
CA ARG A 210 9.59 -9.37 -7.23
C ARG A 210 9.11 -10.21 -8.39
N ALA A 211 8.82 -9.53 -9.51
CA ALA A 211 8.60 -10.20 -10.78
C ALA A 211 9.76 -11.15 -11.09
N GLU A 212 10.99 -10.78 -10.68
CA GLU A 212 12.17 -11.59 -10.95
C GLU A 212 12.29 -12.85 -10.09
N LEU A 213 11.50 -13.04 -9.02
CA LEU A 213 11.60 -14.23 -8.14
C LEU A 213 10.45 -15.23 -8.32
N LEU A 214 9.37 -14.85 -8.99
CA LEU A 214 8.24 -15.74 -9.29
C LEU A 214 8.28 -16.29 -10.74
N HIS A 215 9.07 -15.69 -11.64
CA HIS A 215 9.02 -15.94 -13.10
C HIS A 215 10.34 -16.41 -13.74
N GLN A 216 11.28 -16.96 -12.97
CA GLN A 216 12.52 -17.48 -13.57
C GLN A 216 12.30 -18.74 -14.40
N ASP A 217 11.19 -19.48 -14.21
CA ASP A 217 11.09 -20.86 -14.72
C ASP A 217 10.00 -21.15 -15.77
N ASN A 218 9.13 -20.19 -16.18
CA ASN A 218 8.05 -20.52 -17.12
C ASN A 218 7.69 -19.41 -18.15
N PRO A 219 8.02 -19.60 -19.45
CA PRO A 219 7.65 -18.69 -20.53
C PRO A 219 6.14 -18.54 -20.79
N LEU A 220 5.32 -19.58 -20.50
CA LEU A 220 3.87 -19.54 -20.72
C LEU A 220 3.18 -18.59 -19.73
N GLU A 221 3.65 -18.54 -18.49
CA GLU A 221 3.17 -17.59 -17.48
C GLU A 221 3.40 -16.12 -17.90
N ARG A 222 4.43 -15.84 -18.72
CA ARG A 222 4.70 -14.47 -19.21
C ARG A 222 3.68 -14.00 -20.24
N GLN A 223 3.15 -14.91 -21.06
CA GLN A 223 2.12 -14.56 -22.05
C GLN A 223 0.80 -14.26 -21.33
N ASP A 224 0.43 -15.09 -20.36
CA ASP A 224 -0.76 -14.91 -19.54
C ASP A 224 -0.72 -13.59 -18.75
N VAL A 225 0.44 -13.25 -18.15
CA VAL A 225 0.61 -11.98 -17.43
C VAL A 225 0.37 -10.78 -18.36
N ARG A 226 0.89 -10.79 -19.59
CA ARG A 226 0.70 -9.67 -20.53
C ARG A 226 -0.78 -9.47 -20.89
N GLU A 227 -1.50 -10.56 -21.15
CA GLU A 227 -2.93 -10.51 -21.46
C GLU A 227 -3.75 -10.01 -20.27
N ILE A 228 -3.43 -10.49 -19.06
CA ILE A 228 -4.08 -10.03 -17.82
C ILE A 228 -3.79 -8.54 -17.58
N VAL A 229 -2.54 -8.08 -17.77
CA VAL A 229 -2.16 -6.67 -17.63
C VAL A 229 -2.92 -5.79 -18.62
N GLU A 230 -3.02 -6.18 -19.89
CA GLU A 230 -3.78 -5.42 -20.88
C GLU A 230 -5.29 -5.41 -20.57
N LYS A 231 -5.86 -6.52 -20.06
CA LYS A 231 -7.24 -6.56 -19.56
C LYS A 231 -7.47 -5.48 -18.49
N TYR A 232 -6.62 -5.39 -17.47
CA TYR A 232 -6.78 -4.40 -16.40
C TYR A 232 -6.51 -2.97 -16.86
N LYS A 233 -5.51 -2.75 -17.71
CA LYS A 233 -5.24 -1.45 -18.31
C LYS A 233 -6.46 -0.92 -19.07
N ASN A 234 -7.10 -1.77 -19.87
CA ASN A 234 -8.34 -1.41 -20.58
C ASN A 234 -9.51 -1.17 -19.61
N ARG A 235 -9.68 -2.01 -18.59
CA ARG A 235 -10.70 -1.83 -17.54
C ARG A 235 -10.56 -0.48 -16.84
N PHE A 236 -9.35 -0.11 -16.40
CA PHE A 236 -9.13 1.14 -15.67
C PHE A 236 -9.19 2.37 -16.56
N LYS A 237 -8.83 2.25 -17.85
CA LYS A 237 -9.08 3.32 -18.82
C LYS A 237 -10.57 3.64 -18.90
N ASN A 238 -11.43 2.63 -18.91
CA ASN A 238 -12.90 2.80 -18.99
C ASN A 238 -13.52 3.26 -17.67
N LEU A 239 -12.94 2.91 -16.52
CA LEU A 239 -13.39 3.36 -15.20
C LEU A 239 -13.26 4.88 -15.00
N ILE A 240 -12.31 5.52 -15.71
CA ILE A 240 -12.15 6.99 -15.71
C ILE A 240 -13.33 7.67 -16.40
N TYR A 241 -13.89 7.06 -17.44
CA TYR A 241 -15.01 7.60 -18.20
C TYR A 241 -16.36 7.44 -17.51
N SER A 242 -16.47 6.54 -16.52
CA SER A 242 -17.70 6.36 -15.73
C SER A 242 -17.74 7.20 -14.44
N LYS A 243 -16.64 7.86 -14.04
CA LYS A 243 -16.59 8.68 -12.82
C LYS A 243 -17.39 10.00 -12.89
N THR A 244 -18.08 10.26 -14.00
CA THR A 244 -19.13 11.30 -14.05
C THR A 244 -20.37 10.93 -13.21
N GLU A 245 -20.47 9.70 -12.67
CA GLU A 245 -21.66 9.24 -11.93
C GLU A 245 -21.36 8.53 -10.58
N MET A 246 -20.25 8.84 -9.90
CA MET A 246 -20.09 8.36 -8.51
C MET A 246 -20.53 9.44 -7.52
N VAL A 247 -21.82 9.38 -7.17
CA VAL A 247 -22.41 10.14 -6.07
C VAL A 247 -21.80 9.64 -4.77
N PHE A 248 -21.08 10.51 -4.05
CA PHE A 248 -20.66 10.25 -2.69
C PHE A 248 -21.90 10.35 -1.80
N ALA A 249 -22.27 9.23 -1.17
CA ALA A 249 -23.23 9.27 -0.08
C ALA A 249 -22.51 9.85 1.16
N GLU A 250 -22.80 11.11 1.48
CA GLU A 250 -22.51 11.66 2.79
C GLU A 250 -23.49 11.04 3.80
N SER A 251 -22.95 10.47 4.88
CA SER A 251 -23.71 10.13 6.10
C SER A 251 -22.94 10.64 7.30
#